data_AF-A0A9R1QYG8-F1
#
_entry.id   AF-A0A9R1QYG8-F1
#
_cell.length_a   1.000
_cell.length_b   1.000
_cell.length_c   1.000
_cell.angle_alpha   90.00
_cell.angle_beta   90.00
_cell.angle_gamma   90.00
#
_symmetry.space_group_name_H-M   'P 1'
#
loop_
_entity.id
_entity.type
_entity.pdbx_description
1 polymer ?
#
loop_
_entity_poly.entity_id
_entity_poly.type
_entity_poly.pdbx_seq_one_letter_code
_entity_poly.pdbx_strand_id
1 'polypeptide(L)'
;MHKKKRRLLPFVPTADRVRRLEQMASAATALTSSKMEFSNELTYVPSMAPISANQAKLEEGGMQVLSKEDKETIELCRSMLKRGECPPLLVVFDSHEGFTVQADAYIKDLTFLTEYAGDVDYLKNRVMERKSRTSSV
;
A
#
# COMPACT_ATOMS: atom_id res chain seq x y z
N MET A 1 -0.54 1.48 35.85
CA MET A 1 -0.56 2.14 34.52
C MET A 1 -1.25 1.23 33.53
N HIS A 2 -2.45 1.56 33.05
CA HIS A 2 -3.11 0.83 31.97
C HIS A 2 -2.41 1.18 30.66
N LYS A 3 -1.77 0.21 29.99
CA LYS A 3 -1.23 0.43 28.64
C LYS A 3 -2.41 0.82 27.74
N LYS A 4 -2.37 2.02 27.13
CA LYS A 4 -3.34 2.39 26.09
C LYS A 4 -3.37 1.28 25.04
N LYS A 5 -4.56 0.77 24.73
CA LYS A 5 -4.75 -0.21 23.65
C LYS A 5 -4.21 0.41 22.37
N ARG A 6 -3.14 -0.17 21.81
CA ARG A 6 -2.58 0.25 20.51
C ARG A 6 -3.63 -0.09 19.46
N ARG A 7 -4.09 0.91 18.73
CA ARG A 7 -5.15 0.80 17.72
C ARG A 7 -4.72 1.60 16.49
N LEU A 8 -5.06 1.11 15.31
CA LEU A 8 -4.88 1.87 14.08
C LEU A 8 -5.67 3.18 14.16
N LEU A 9 -5.08 4.22 13.58
CA LEU A 9 -5.73 5.50 13.35
C LEU A 9 -5.90 5.69 11.84
N PRO A 10 -7.01 6.29 11.38
CA PRO A 10 -7.11 6.68 9.99
C PRO A 10 -6.10 7.79 9.68
N PHE A 11 -5.65 7.86 8.43
CA PHE A 11 -4.89 9.03 7.99
C PHE A 11 -5.76 10.28 7.98
N VAL A 12 -5.13 11.45 8.06
CA VAL A 12 -5.79 12.74 7.91
C VAL A 12 -5.36 13.32 6.56
N PRO A 13 -6.27 13.44 5.57
CA PRO A 13 -5.95 14.00 4.28
C PRO A 13 -5.55 15.47 4.41
N THR A 14 -4.70 15.96 3.50
CA THR A 14 -4.42 17.40 3.40
C THR A 14 -5.72 18.15 3.13
N ALA A 15 -6.01 19.22 3.89
CA ALA A 15 -7.26 19.96 3.75
C ALA A 15 -7.39 20.67 2.40
N ASP A 16 -6.28 21.26 1.92
CA ASP A 16 -6.22 21.88 0.60
C ASP A 16 -6.40 20.84 -0.52
N ARG A 17 -7.43 21.05 -1.33
CA ARG A 17 -7.76 20.18 -2.46
C ARG A 17 -6.71 20.23 -3.55
N VAL A 18 -6.09 21.39 -3.79
CA VAL A 18 -5.05 21.53 -4.82
C VAL A 18 -3.85 20.67 -4.42
N ARG A 19 -3.40 20.79 -3.17
CA ARG A 19 -2.31 19.96 -2.65
C ARG A 19 -2.62 18.46 -2.69
N ARG A 20 -3.85 18.03 -2.39
CA ARG A 20 -4.24 16.60 -2.56
C ARG A 20 -4.16 16.12 -3.99
N LEU A 21 -4.52 16.96 -4.97
CA LEU A 21 -4.38 16.61 -6.38
C LEU A 21 -2.91 16.45 -6.77
N GLU A 22 -2.02 17.31 -6.26
CA GLU A 22 -0.57 17.18 -6.46
C GLU A 22 -0.02 15.88 -5.86
N GLN A 23 -0.46 15.50 -4.66
CA GLN A 23 -0.11 14.24 -4.01
C GLN A 23 -0.50 13.04 -4.88
N MET A 24 -1.75 12.97 -5.35
CA MET A 24 -2.20 11.89 -6.24
C MET A 24 -1.49 11.92 -7.60
N ALA A 25 -1.24 13.11 -8.16
CA ALA A 25 -0.52 13.27 -9.42
C ALA A 25 0.91 12.76 -9.33
N SER A 26 1.60 13.00 -8.21
CA SER A 26 2.97 12.49 -7.99
C SER A 26 3.03 10.96 -8.07
N ALA A 27 2.06 10.27 -7.47
CA ALA A 27 1.94 8.82 -7.55
C ALA A 27 1.60 8.35 -8.99
N ALA A 28 0.67 9.04 -9.67
CA ALA A 28 0.31 8.73 -11.04
C ALA A 28 1.50 8.89 -12.02
N THR A 29 2.33 9.92 -11.83
CA THR A 29 3.56 10.11 -12.59
C THR A 29 4.52 8.95 -12.38
N ALA A 30 4.77 8.54 -11.13
CA ALA A 30 5.66 7.42 -10.84
C ALA A 30 5.15 6.10 -11.47
N LEU A 31 3.85 5.80 -11.31
CA LEU A 31 3.22 4.63 -11.93
C LEU A 31 3.36 4.65 -13.46
N THR A 32 3.09 5.79 -14.09
CA THR A 32 3.21 5.97 -15.54
C THR A 32 4.65 5.76 -16.02
N SER A 33 5.63 6.34 -15.32
CA SER A 33 7.07 6.13 -15.60
C SER A 33 7.48 4.66 -15.48
N SER A 34 6.88 3.92 -14.54
CA SER A 34 7.09 2.49 -14.36
C SER A 34 6.21 1.60 -15.25
N LYS A 35 5.39 2.17 -16.14
CA LYS A 35 4.42 1.46 -16.99
C LYS A 35 3.45 0.57 -16.19
N MET A 36 3.01 1.08 -15.04
CA MET A 36 2.08 0.43 -14.14
C MET A 36 0.73 1.12 -14.16
N GLU A 37 -0.33 0.34 -14.01
CA GLU A 37 -1.67 0.87 -13.75
C GLU A 37 -1.90 1.01 -12.24
N PHE A 38 -2.71 1.98 -11.84
CA PHE A 38 -3.08 2.14 -10.46
C PHE A 38 -4.02 1.00 -10.02
N SER A 39 -3.68 0.34 -8.93
CA SER A 39 -4.56 -0.57 -8.20
C SER A 39 -4.41 -0.32 -6.71
N ASN A 40 -5.53 -0.36 -6.00
CA ASN A 40 -5.58 -0.26 -4.53
C ASN A 40 -6.10 -1.55 -3.89
N GLU A 41 -6.08 -2.66 -4.63
CA GLU A 41 -6.57 -3.96 -4.21
C GLU A 41 -5.58 -5.06 -4.62
N LEU A 42 -5.61 -6.19 -3.90
CA LEU A 42 -4.94 -7.40 -4.35
C LEU A 42 -5.69 -7.96 -5.56
N THR A 43 -4.96 -8.19 -6.64
CA THR A 43 -5.51 -8.72 -7.90
C THR A 43 -5.10 -10.17 -8.10
N TYR A 44 -6.01 -10.97 -8.66
CA TYR A 44 -5.81 -12.40 -8.89
C TYR A 44 -5.99 -12.70 -10.38
N VAL A 45 -4.88 -12.62 -11.11
CA VAL A 45 -4.87 -12.73 -12.58
C VAL A 45 -4.91 -14.21 -13.00
N PRO A 46 -5.63 -14.58 -14.08
CA PRO A 46 -5.53 -15.91 -14.66
C PRO A 46 -4.07 -16.29 -14.91
N SER A 47 -3.69 -17.54 -14.67
CA SER A 47 -2.30 -18.08 -14.68
C SER A 47 -1.40 -17.73 -13.49
N MET A 48 -1.83 -16.85 -12.58
CA MET A 48 -1.17 -16.61 -11.29
C MET A 48 -1.89 -17.35 -10.16
N ALA A 49 -1.65 -16.98 -8.90
CA ALA A 49 -2.34 -17.57 -7.77
C ALA A 49 -3.83 -17.15 -7.76
N PRO A 50 -4.78 -18.09 -7.58
CA PRO A 50 -6.18 -17.75 -7.42
C PRO A 50 -6.44 -17.19 -6.01
N ILE A 51 -7.54 -16.45 -5.83
CA ILE A 51 -7.95 -15.93 -4.52
C ILE A 51 -8.11 -17.03 -3.47
N SER A 52 -8.54 -18.23 -3.88
CA SER A 52 -8.67 -19.39 -3.00
C SER A 52 -7.34 -19.89 -2.43
N ALA A 53 -6.20 -19.51 -3.01
CA ALA A 53 -4.88 -19.83 -2.46
C ALA A 53 -4.47 -18.88 -1.32
N ASN A 54 -5.04 -17.67 -1.25
CA ASN A 54 -4.74 -16.69 -0.20
C ASN A 54 -5.57 -16.98 1.06
N GLN A 55 -5.11 -17.94 1.87
CA GLN A 55 -5.76 -18.31 3.12
C GLN A 55 -4.78 -18.15 4.28
N ALA A 56 -5.06 -17.20 5.19
CA ALA A 56 -4.20 -16.92 6.35
C ALA A 56 -3.90 -18.13 7.26
N LYS A 57 -4.77 -19.16 7.27
CA LYS A 57 -4.57 -20.41 8.03
C LYS A 57 -3.42 -21.27 7.49
N LEU A 58 -2.93 -20.98 6.29
CA LEU A 58 -1.80 -21.68 5.67
C LEU A 58 -0.45 -21.10 6.10
N GLU A 59 -0.44 -19.97 6.82
CA GLU A 59 0.77 -19.36 7.37
C GLU A 59 1.38 -20.24 8.47
N GLU A 60 2.65 -20.59 8.32
CA GLU A 60 3.39 -21.35 9.31
C GLU A 60 3.61 -20.52 10.58
N GLY A 61 3.22 -21.04 11.75
CA GLY A 61 3.24 -20.28 13.00
C GLY A 61 2.01 -19.37 13.20
N GLY A 62 1.10 -19.32 12.22
CA GLY A 62 -0.16 -18.58 12.29
C GLY A 62 -0.02 -17.09 11.99
N MET A 63 -1.15 -16.46 11.67
CA MET A 63 -1.23 -15.04 11.30
C MET A 63 -2.05 -14.27 12.33
N GLN A 64 -1.56 -13.09 12.73
CA GLN A 64 -2.30 -12.22 13.64
C GLN A 64 -3.64 -11.80 13.03
N VAL A 65 -4.71 -11.95 13.81
CA VAL A 65 -6.06 -11.53 13.39
C VAL A 65 -6.25 -10.05 13.68
N LEU A 66 -6.62 -9.30 12.65
CA LEU A 66 -6.96 -7.89 12.80
C LEU A 66 -8.25 -7.72 13.61
N SER A 67 -8.22 -6.81 14.60
CA SER A 67 -9.37 -6.53 15.45
C SER A 67 -10.52 -5.90 14.64
N LYS A 68 -11.77 -6.00 15.13
CA LYS A 68 -12.93 -5.39 14.47
C LYS A 68 -12.73 -3.86 14.29
N GLU A 69 -12.23 -3.20 15.33
CA GLU A 69 -12.00 -1.74 15.31
C GLU A 69 -10.93 -1.34 14.27
N ASP A 70 -9.86 -2.13 14.14
CA ASP A 70 -8.82 -1.86 13.15
C ASP A 70 -9.32 -2.12 11.72
N LYS A 71 -10.16 -3.15 11.51
CA LYS A 71 -10.84 -3.39 10.23
C LYS A 71 -11.73 -2.21 9.83
N GLU A 72 -12.52 -1.69 10.76
CA GLU A 72 -13.36 -0.50 10.52
C GLU A 72 -12.52 0.73 10.17
N THR A 73 -11.33 0.88 10.78
CA THR A 73 -10.39 1.96 10.47
C THR A 73 -9.83 1.84 9.05
N ILE A 74 -9.49 0.62 8.60
CA ILE A 74 -9.01 0.37 7.24
C ILE A 74 -10.13 0.62 6.22
N GLU A 75 -11.36 0.15 6.49
CA GLU A 75 -12.51 0.40 5.61
C GLU A 75 -12.84 1.90 5.49
N LEU A 76 -12.70 2.66 6.58
CA LEU A 76 -12.80 4.11 6.54
C LEU A 76 -11.74 4.70 5.60
N CYS A 77 -10.47 4.29 5.72
CA CYS A 77 -9.39 4.75 4.85
C CYS A 77 -9.62 4.39 3.37
N ARG A 78 -10.13 3.19 3.08
CA ARG A 78 -10.53 2.79 1.72
C ARG A 78 -11.65 3.68 1.17
N SER A 79 -12.66 3.99 1.99
CA SER A 79 -13.75 4.89 1.59
C SER A 79 -13.26 6.32 1.30
N MET A 80 -12.23 6.77 2.02
CA MET A 80 -11.57 8.07 1.81
C MET A 80 -10.87 8.09 0.46
N LEU A 81 -10.06 7.08 0.17
CA LEU A 81 -9.36 6.96 -1.12
C LEU A 81 -10.34 6.98 -2.31
N LYS A 82 -11.46 6.24 -2.21
CA LYS A 82 -12.51 6.20 -3.25
C LYS A 82 -13.13 7.56 -3.58
N ARG A 83 -13.09 8.53 -2.66
CA ARG A 83 -13.60 9.89 -2.87
C ARG A 83 -12.50 10.96 -3.06
N GLY A 84 -11.26 10.54 -3.30
CA GLY A 84 -10.13 11.45 -3.54
C GLY A 84 -9.52 12.05 -2.27
N GLU A 85 -9.75 11.43 -1.12
CA GLU A 85 -9.08 11.71 0.15
C GLU A 85 -7.94 10.69 0.34
N CYS A 86 -6.72 11.10 -0.02
CA CYS A 86 -5.52 10.29 0.10
C CYS A 86 -4.73 10.60 1.39
N PRO A 87 -3.88 9.67 1.88
CA PRO A 87 -2.91 9.99 2.91
C PRO A 87 -1.98 11.11 2.41
N PRO A 88 -1.49 11.99 3.30
CA PRO A 88 -0.68 13.15 2.90
C PRO A 88 0.75 12.71 2.57
N LEU A 89 0.90 12.06 1.41
CA LEU A 89 2.14 11.47 0.91
C LEU A 89 2.47 12.05 -0.46
N LEU A 90 3.75 12.25 -0.73
CA LEU A 90 4.27 12.69 -2.01
C LEU A 90 5.28 11.66 -2.52
N VAL A 91 5.17 11.30 -3.81
CA VAL A 91 6.18 10.48 -4.48
C VAL A 91 7.20 11.38 -5.12
N VAL A 92 8.48 11.23 -4.76
CA VAL A 92 9.58 12.10 -5.18
C VAL A 92 10.70 11.25 -5.75
N PHE A 93 11.20 11.62 -6.93
CA PHE A 93 12.37 10.95 -7.51
C PHE A 93 13.66 11.48 -6.88
N ASP A 94 14.47 10.56 -6.36
CA ASP A 94 15.83 10.77 -5.92
C ASP A 94 16.80 10.03 -6.85
N SER A 95 17.94 10.64 -7.19
CA SER A 95 18.88 10.05 -8.16
C SER A 95 19.63 8.82 -7.64
N HIS A 96 19.67 8.60 -6.33
CA HIS A 96 20.34 7.48 -5.69
C HIS A 96 19.35 6.38 -5.28
N GLU A 97 18.13 6.74 -4.89
CA GLU A 97 17.12 5.80 -4.39
C GLU A 97 16.01 5.46 -5.41
N GLY A 98 15.87 6.25 -6.48
CA GLY A 98 14.74 6.18 -7.39
C GLY A 98 13.50 6.87 -6.82
N PHE A 99 12.30 6.35 -7.09
CA PHE A 99 11.09 6.92 -6.50
C PHE A 99 11.00 6.60 -5.00
N THR A 100 10.98 7.65 -4.19
CA THR A 100 10.78 7.62 -2.74
C THR A 100 9.40 8.15 -2.38
N VAL A 101 8.88 7.78 -1.20
CA VAL A 101 7.62 8.30 -0.67
C VAL A 101 7.92 9.11 0.58
N GLN A 102 7.49 10.36 0.60
CA GLN A 102 7.74 11.30 1.69
C GLN A 102 6.42 11.74 2.32
N ALA A 103 6.43 12.01 3.62
CA ALA A 103 5.30 12.62 4.30
C ALA A 103 5.18 14.09 3.88
N ASP A 104 4.02 14.48 3.38
CA ASP A 104 3.71 15.85 2.96
C ASP A 104 2.93 16.64 4.04
N ALA A 105 2.62 15.97 5.15
CA ALA A 105 2.10 16.58 6.36
C ALA A 105 2.49 15.73 7.57
N TYR A 106 2.15 16.20 8.77
CA TYR A 106 2.33 15.42 10.00
C TYR A 106 1.51 14.13 9.97
N ILE A 107 2.19 13.00 10.19
CA ILE A 107 1.58 11.67 10.33
C ILE A 107 1.75 11.23 11.77
N LYS A 108 0.63 10.93 12.43
CA LYS A 108 0.64 10.51 13.83
C LYS A 108 1.09 9.05 13.95
N ASP A 109 1.67 8.72 15.10
CA ASP A 109 1.95 7.31 15.45
C ASP A 109 0.68 6.45 15.31
N LEU A 110 0.86 5.22 14.83
CA LEU A 110 -0.18 4.23 14.52
C LEU A 110 -1.16 4.61 13.40
N THR A 111 -0.89 5.65 12.61
CA THR A 111 -1.69 5.96 11.43
C THR A 111 -1.52 4.90 10.35
N PHE A 112 -2.63 4.36 9.86
CA PHE A 112 -2.68 3.53 8.66
C PHE A 112 -2.37 4.38 7.43
N LEU A 113 -1.43 3.94 6.58
CA LEU A 113 -1.03 4.66 5.37
C LEU A 113 -1.69 4.08 4.13
N THR A 114 -1.31 2.86 3.78
CA THR A 114 -1.79 2.15 2.60
C THR A 114 -1.60 0.65 2.77
N GLU A 115 -2.32 -0.13 1.98
CA GLU A 115 -2.02 -1.55 1.79
C GLU A 115 -0.97 -1.73 0.69
N TYR A 116 -0.23 -2.83 0.76
CA TYR A 116 0.66 -3.24 -0.31
C TYR A 116 -0.16 -4.04 -1.33
N ALA A 117 -0.58 -3.38 -2.40
CA ALA A 117 -1.42 -3.94 -3.45
C ALA A 117 -0.61 -4.47 -4.65
N GLY A 118 -1.26 -5.25 -5.51
CA GLY A 118 -0.68 -5.82 -6.72
C GLY A 118 -1.16 -7.25 -7.00
N ASP A 119 -0.63 -7.83 -8.07
CA ASP A 119 -0.95 -9.19 -8.47
C ASP A 119 -0.39 -10.21 -7.49
N VAL A 120 -1.27 -11.06 -6.97
CA VAL A 120 -0.89 -12.16 -6.06
C VAL A 120 -0.46 -13.36 -6.89
N ASP A 121 0.72 -13.89 -6.58
CA ASP A 121 1.28 -15.06 -7.26
C ASP A 121 2.07 -15.96 -6.31
N TYR A 122 2.30 -17.20 -6.74
CA TYR A 122 3.11 -18.15 -5.99
C TYR A 122 4.59 -17.77 -6.04
N LEU A 123 5.28 -17.87 -4.90
CA LEU A 123 6.72 -17.60 -4.81
C LEU A 123 7.54 -18.41 -5.84
N LYS A 124 7.17 -19.67 -6.09
CA LYS A 124 7.83 -20.55 -7.07
C LYS A 124 7.79 -19.99 -8.50
N ASN A 125 6.78 -19.20 -8.85
CA ASN A 125 6.63 -18.59 -10.17
C ASN A 125 7.58 -17.38 -10.36
N ARG A 126 8.07 -16.78 -9.26
CA ARG A 126 8.84 -15.53 -9.26
C ARG A 126 10.34 -15.71 -8.99
N VAL A 127 10.82 -16.96 -8.85
CA VAL A 127 12.24 -17.27 -8.57
C VAL A 127 13.17 -16.79 -9.69
N MET A 128 12.73 -16.86 -10.95
CA MET A 128 13.56 -16.47 -12.10
C MET A 128 13.56 -14.96 -12.36
N GLU A 129 12.53 -14.23 -11.96
CA GLU A 129 12.47 -12.76 -12.06
C GLU A 129 13.51 -12.07 -11.17
N ARG A 130 13.88 -12.69 -10.04
CA ARG A 130 14.98 -12.20 -9.20
C ARG A 130 16.32 -12.27 -9.93
N LYS A 131 16.55 -13.29 -10.77
CA LYS A 131 17.82 -13.47 -11.48
C LYS A 131 18.01 -12.47 -12.62
N SER A 132 16.96 -12.17 -13.39
CA SER A 132 17.04 -11.19 -14.49
C SER A 132 17.31 -9.77 -14.01
N ARG A 133 16.84 -9.38 -12.82
CA ARG A 133 17.15 -8.06 -12.21
C ARG A 133 18.60 -7.93 -11.73
N THR A 134 19.24 -9.01 -11.29
CA THR A 134 20.66 -9.01 -10.90
C THR A 134 21.64 -9.10 -12.07
N SER A 135 21.19 -9.55 -13.25
CA SER A 135 22.04 -9.62 -14.46
C SER A 135 22.10 -8.31 -15.25
N SER A 136 21.48 -7.24 -14.75
CA SER A 136 21.35 -5.94 -15.44
C SER A 136 22.20 -4.83 -14.80
N VAL A 137 23.28 -5.21 -14.10
CA VAL A 137 24.29 -4.28 -13.57
C VAL A 137 25.63 -4.61 -14.20
#